data_AF-A0A9X4RM49-F1
#
_entry.id   AF-A0A9X4RM49-F1
#
_cell.length_a   1.000
_cell.length_b   1.000
_cell.length_c   1.000
_cell.angle_alpha   90.00
_cell.angle_beta   90.00
_cell.angle_gamma   90.00
#
_symmetry.space_group_name_H-M   'P 1'
#
loop_
_entity.id
_entity.type
_entity.pdbx_description
1 polymer ?
#
loop_
_entity_poly.entity_id
_entity_poly.type
_entity_poly.pdbx_seq_one_letter_code
_entity_poly.pdbx_strand_id
1 'polypeptide(L)'
;MGQENRRARRFNLSIAVTLVLHDTKHRLVLANPVRGKLIDISLYGARLSIPHIRTGNNHLFYACNDDPAKVIHLEVLDKEGEDLLVVPAHPVWFDHVLVDPASKHFELGVEFLVPPEDPNITRLHAFVALQPAPLQGGWLKKLLQLGQTFSQMVHLR
;
A
#
# COMPACT_ATOMS: atom_id res chain seq x y z
N MET A 1 -23.84 4.28 14.19
CA MET A 1 -22.76 3.60 13.44
C MET A 1 -22.53 4.40 12.17
N GLY A 2 -21.57 5.32 12.17
CA GLY A 2 -21.28 6.17 11.02
C GLY A 2 -20.65 5.34 9.91
N GLN A 3 -21.22 5.38 8.71
CA GLN A 3 -20.63 4.79 7.52
C GLN A 3 -19.28 5.48 7.27
N GLU A 4 -18.19 4.73 7.38
CA GLU A 4 -16.86 5.23 7.03
C GLU A 4 -16.82 5.46 5.52
N ASN A 5 -17.08 6.70 5.07
CA ASN A 5 -17.13 7.08 3.66
C ASN A 5 -15.71 7.17 3.09
N ARG A 6 -15.12 6.02 2.78
CA ARG A 6 -13.87 5.96 2.02
C ARG A 6 -14.15 6.28 0.55
N ARG A 7 -13.40 7.24 0.00
CA ARG A 7 -13.52 7.72 -1.40
C ARG A 7 -13.19 6.67 -2.46
N ALA A 8 -12.43 5.63 -2.09
CA ALA A 8 -12.02 4.56 -2.99
C ALA A 8 -11.87 3.23 -2.26
N ARG A 9 -12.06 2.13 -3.00
CA ARG A 9 -11.77 0.77 -2.54
C ARG A 9 -10.28 0.60 -2.28
N ARG A 10 -9.94 -0.13 -1.22
CA ARG A 10 -8.56 -0.53 -0.92
C ARG A 10 -8.32 -1.99 -1.27
N PHE A 11 -7.10 -2.29 -1.70
CA PHE A 11 -6.63 -3.63 -2.00
C PHE A 11 -5.47 -3.97 -1.06
N ASN A 12 -5.52 -5.14 -0.46
CA ASN A 12 -4.45 -5.62 0.41
C ASN A 12 -3.33 -6.22 -0.44
N LEU A 13 -2.10 -5.99 -0.01
CA LEU A 13 -0.87 -6.49 -0.62
C LEU A 13 0.23 -6.49 0.43
N SER A 14 1.34 -7.15 0.12
CA SER A 14 2.54 -7.06 0.94
C SER A 14 3.76 -6.91 0.04
N ILE A 15 4.20 -5.67 -0.15
CA ILE A 15 5.36 -5.33 -0.99
C ILE A 15 6.36 -4.55 -0.16
N ALA A 16 7.65 -4.84 -0.34
CA ALA A 16 8.72 -4.10 0.30
C ALA A 16 8.83 -2.71 -0.33
N VAL A 17 8.94 -1.69 0.53
CA VAL A 17 9.06 -0.30 0.11
C VAL A 17 10.13 0.42 0.90
N THR A 18 10.61 1.52 0.34
CA THR A 18 11.52 2.45 1.00
C THR A 18 10.85 3.82 1.09
N LEU A 19 10.91 4.45 2.26
CA LEU A 19 10.39 5.79 2.48
C LEU A 19 11.57 6.74 2.61
N VAL A 20 11.61 7.76 1.76
CA VAL A 20 12.66 8.79 1.78
C VAL A 20 12.01 10.14 2.09
N LEU A 21 12.47 10.81 3.15
CA LEU A 21 11.99 12.14 3.49
C LEU A 21 12.73 13.20 2.65
N HIS A 22 11.98 13.93 1.83
CA HIS A 22 12.50 14.95 0.94
C HIS A 22 12.05 16.35 1.36
N ASP A 23 12.93 17.32 1.18
CA ASP A 23 12.62 18.74 1.13
C ASP A 23 12.54 19.18 -0.32
N THR A 24 11.33 19.49 -0.79
CA THR A 24 11.08 19.91 -2.18
C THR A 24 11.56 21.32 -2.47
N LYS A 25 11.60 22.20 -1.46
CA LYS A 25 12.05 23.59 -1.60
C LYS A 25 13.56 23.64 -1.81
N HIS A 26 14.31 22.85 -1.04
CA HIS A 26 15.77 22.81 -1.12
C HIS A 26 16.31 21.66 -1.98
N ARG A 27 15.43 20.76 -2.45
CA ARG A 27 15.75 19.57 -3.26
C ARG A 27 16.74 18.63 -2.57
N LEU A 28 16.55 18.41 -1.27
CA LEU A 28 17.44 17.61 -0.44
C LEU A 28 16.72 16.40 0.14
N VAL A 29 17.48 15.31 0.31
CA VAL A 29 17.10 14.20 1.18
C VAL A 29 17.45 14.58 2.62
N LEU A 30 16.47 14.56 3.51
CA LEU A 30 16.62 15.10 4.87
C LEU A 30 17.14 14.08 5.88
N ALA A 31 17.03 12.79 5.58
CA ALA A 31 17.40 11.72 6.52
C ALA A 31 17.60 10.38 5.80
N ASN A 32 18.08 9.39 6.56
CA ASN A 32 18.25 8.03 6.05
C ASN A 32 16.90 7.42 5.62
N PRO A 33 16.87 6.61 4.55
CA PRO A 33 15.66 5.94 4.14
C PRO A 33 15.14 4.96 5.20
N VAL A 34 13.82 4.88 5.35
CA VAL A 34 13.15 3.92 6.23
C VAL A 34 12.58 2.79 5.37
N ARG A 35 13.02 1.56 5.63
CA ARG A 35 12.46 0.38 4.95
C ARG A 35 11.16 -0.05 5.62
N GLY A 36 10.17 -0.42 4.83
CA GLY A 36 8.85 -0.83 5.31
C GLY A 36 8.16 -1.80 4.37
N LYS A 37 6.86 -2.00 4.64
CA LYS A 37 5.97 -2.77 3.78
C LYS A 37 4.73 -1.95 3.44
N LEU A 38 4.31 -2.02 2.19
CA LEU A 38 3.01 -1.59 1.72
C LEU A 38 1.98 -2.67 2.09
N ILE A 39 0.96 -2.31 2.87
CA ILE A 39 -0.04 -3.24 3.44
C ILE A 39 -1.35 -3.18 2.67
N ASP A 40 -1.78 -1.98 2.32
CA ASP A 40 -2.90 -1.75 1.42
C ASP A 40 -2.70 -0.49 0.58
N ILE A 41 -3.33 -0.46 -0.60
CA ILE A 41 -3.38 0.70 -1.47
C ILE A 41 -4.79 1.00 -1.96
N SER A 42 -5.00 2.26 -2.29
CA SER A 42 -6.10 2.77 -3.10
C SER A 42 -5.54 3.58 -4.25
N LEU A 43 -6.40 4.20 -5.05
CA LEU A 43 -5.97 5.17 -6.07
C LEU A 43 -5.36 6.45 -5.48
N TYR A 44 -5.67 6.78 -4.22
CA TYR A 44 -5.35 8.08 -3.63
C TYR A 44 -4.36 7.99 -2.47
N GLY A 45 -3.93 6.80 -2.09
CA GLY A 45 -3.08 6.64 -0.92
C GLY A 45 -2.92 5.18 -0.51
N ALA A 46 -2.15 5.00 0.55
CA ALA A 46 -1.71 3.70 1.01
C ALA A 46 -1.65 3.61 2.53
N ARG A 47 -1.54 2.38 3.02
CA ARG A 47 -1.12 2.10 4.39
C ARG A 47 0.20 1.34 4.39
N LEU A 48 1.12 1.81 5.22
CA LEU A 48 2.47 1.28 5.35
C LEU A 48 2.66 0.69 6.75
N SER A 49 3.48 -0.35 6.85
CA SER A 49 4.03 -0.87 8.10
C SER A 49 5.52 -0.59 8.13
N ILE A 50 5.98 0.16 9.13
CA ILE A 50 7.37 0.61 9.26
C ILE A 50 7.93 0.31 10.66
N PRO A 51 9.22 -0.03 10.80
CA PRO A 51 9.80 -0.39 12.10
C PRO A 51 9.97 0.81 13.04
N HIS A 52 10.07 2.03 12.50
CA HIS A 52 10.22 3.26 13.27
C HIS A 52 9.62 4.45 12.52
N ILE A 53 8.97 5.36 13.25
CA ILE A 53 8.36 6.58 12.70
C ILE A 53 9.34 7.76 12.60
N ARG A 54 10.53 7.64 13.19
CA ARG A 54 11.58 8.66 13.18
C ARG A 54 12.74 8.24 12.29
N THR A 55 13.27 9.18 11.51
CA THR A 55 14.53 9.03 10.77
C THR A 55 15.42 10.24 10.97
N GLY A 56 16.64 10.00 11.45
CA GLY A 56 17.50 11.06 11.99
C GLY A 56 16.78 11.87 13.08
N ASN A 57 16.76 13.19 12.93
CA ASN A 57 16.06 14.10 13.85
C ASN A 57 14.58 14.33 13.50
N ASN A 58 14.09 13.76 12.40
CA ASN A 58 12.76 14.01 11.87
C ASN A 58 11.78 12.91 12.28
N HIS A 59 10.58 13.32 12.69
CA HIS A 59 9.44 12.42 12.82
C HIS A 59 8.65 12.48 11.50
N LEU A 60 8.49 11.35 10.79
CA LEU A 60 7.96 11.33 9.42
C LEU A 60 6.60 12.03 9.30
N PHE A 61 5.70 11.79 10.26
CA PHE A 61 4.40 12.44 10.32
C PHE A 61 4.50 13.97 10.57
N TYR A 62 5.00 14.38 11.73
CA TYR A 62 5.08 15.80 12.10
C TYR A 62 5.94 16.63 11.15
N ALA A 63 7.07 16.12 10.66
CA ALA A 63 7.92 16.87 9.75
C ALA A 63 7.20 17.29 8.46
N CYS A 64 6.37 16.41 7.89
CA CYS A 64 5.59 16.74 6.70
C CYS A 64 4.40 17.65 7.02
N ASN A 65 3.75 17.43 8.17
CA ASN A 65 2.58 18.23 8.58
C ASN A 65 2.97 19.67 8.99
N ASP A 66 4.15 19.85 9.59
CA ASP A 66 4.64 21.16 10.04
C ASP A 66 5.20 22.01 8.89
N ASP A 67 5.62 21.37 7.79
CA ASP A 67 6.15 22.05 6.62
C ASP A 67 5.70 21.34 5.32
N PRO A 68 4.82 21.96 4.51
CA PRO A 68 4.30 21.36 3.29
C PRO A 68 5.35 21.16 2.20
N ALA A 69 6.54 21.78 2.33
CA ALA A 69 7.65 21.48 1.44
C ALA A 69 8.29 20.11 1.72
N LYS A 70 8.04 19.51 2.89
CA LYS A 70 8.54 18.19 3.25
C LYS A 70 7.54 17.11 2.86
N VAL A 71 8.00 16.15 2.07
CA VAL A 71 7.18 15.07 1.52
C VAL A 71 7.90 13.74 1.68
N ILE A 72 7.14 12.65 1.70
CA ILE A 72 7.67 11.30 1.66
C ILE A 72 7.71 10.87 0.19
N HIS A 73 8.87 10.48 -0.31
CA HIS A 73 8.96 9.69 -1.53
C HIS A 73 8.82 8.21 -1.16
N LEU A 74 7.73 7.60 -1.63
CA LEU A 74 7.51 6.16 -1.52
C LEU A 74 8.17 5.48 -2.71
N GLU A 75 9.19 4.68 -2.42
CA GLU A 75 10.01 3.97 -3.39
C GLU A 75 9.67 2.48 -3.40
N VAL A 76 9.39 1.94 -4.59
CA VAL A 76 9.10 0.52 -4.82
C VAL A 76 9.98 0.03 -5.95
N LEU A 77 10.74 -1.04 -5.71
CA LEU A 77 11.53 -1.69 -6.74
C LEU A 77 10.66 -2.68 -7.51
N ASP A 78 10.54 -2.48 -8.82
CA ASP A 78 9.91 -3.44 -9.70
C ASP A 78 10.86 -4.63 -9.93
N LYS A 79 10.39 -5.84 -9.58
CA LYS A 79 11.18 -7.06 -9.69
C LYS A 79 11.39 -7.51 -11.14
N GLU A 80 10.54 -7.06 -12.07
CA GLU A 80 10.59 -7.50 -13.46
C GLU A 80 11.47 -6.60 -14.35
N GLY A 81 11.86 -5.41 -13.88
CA GLY A 81 12.56 -4.44 -14.73
C GLY A 81 13.66 -3.59 -14.07
N GLU A 82 14.02 -3.82 -12.79
CA GLU A 82 14.94 -2.96 -12.01
C GLU A 82 14.52 -1.47 -11.90
N ASP A 83 13.35 -1.11 -12.43
CA ASP A 83 12.83 0.25 -12.39
C ASP A 83 12.40 0.62 -10.97
N LEU A 84 12.90 1.75 -10.50
CA LEU A 84 12.49 2.37 -9.24
C LEU A 84 11.23 3.20 -9.48
N LEU A 85 10.12 2.77 -8.91
CA LEU A 85 8.88 3.55 -8.87
C LEU A 85 8.91 4.50 -7.69
N VAL A 86 8.70 5.79 -7.95
CA VAL A 86 8.69 6.83 -6.92
C VAL A 86 7.34 7.53 -6.92
N VAL A 87 6.65 7.50 -5.79
CA VAL A 87 5.36 8.18 -5.60
C VAL A 87 5.50 9.17 -4.44
N PRO A 88 5.41 10.49 -4.68
CA PRO A 88 5.40 11.47 -3.60
C PRO A 88 4.09 11.35 -2.83
N ALA A 89 4.20 11.41 -1.50
CA ALA A 89 3.10 11.17 -0.60
C ALA A 89 3.20 12.05 0.66
N HIS A 90 2.04 12.36 1.23
CA HIS A 90 1.93 13.08 2.50
C HIS A 90 1.33 12.15 3.56
N PRO A 91 1.89 12.11 4.78
CA PRO A 91 1.33 11.27 5.85
C PRO A 91 0.03 11.88 6.40
N VAL A 92 -1.01 11.04 6.54
CA VAL A 92 -2.36 11.46 6.96
C VAL A 92 -2.70 11.02 8.38
N TRP A 93 -2.19 9.86 8.80
CA TRP A 93 -2.30 9.38 10.18
C TRP A 93 -1.19 8.37 10.46
N PHE A 94 -0.89 8.14 11.74
CA PHE A 94 -0.04 7.03 12.15
C PHE A 94 -0.58 6.40 13.43
N ASP A 95 -0.26 5.12 13.64
CA ASP A 95 -0.57 4.39 14.85
C ASP A 95 0.60 3.51 15.27
N HIS A 96 0.70 3.22 16.57
CA HIS A 96 1.73 2.35 17.13
C HIS A 96 1.12 0.99 17.46
N VAL A 97 1.52 -0.03 16.70
CA VAL A 97 0.99 -1.38 16.85
C VAL A 97 1.84 -2.14 17.86
N LEU A 98 1.25 -2.40 19.03
CA LEU A 98 1.87 -3.03 20.20
C LEU A 98 1.29 -4.43 20.48
N VAL A 99 1.24 -5.30 19.47
CA VAL A 99 0.65 -6.65 19.63
C VAL A 99 1.58 -7.59 20.42
N ASP A 100 2.90 -7.52 20.18
CA ASP A 100 3.93 -8.29 20.88
C ASP A 100 5.22 -7.43 20.96
N PRO A 101 5.99 -7.46 22.08
CA PRO A 101 7.33 -6.87 22.16
C PRO A 101 8.24 -7.06 20.94
N ALA A 102 8.16 -8.22 20.26
CA ALA A 102 8.96 -8.54 19.07
C ALA A 102 8.35 -8.05 17.74
N SER A 103 7.07 -7.63 17.73
CA SER A 103 6.35 -7.19 16.53
C SER A 103 6.02 -5.69 16.52
N LYS A 104 6.64 -4.91 17.41
CA LYS A 104 6.44 -3.45 17.49
C LYS A 104 6.74 -2.81 16.14
N HIS A 105 5.74 -2.15 15.59
CA HIS A 105 5.85 -1.39 14.36
C HIS A 105 4.86 -0.23 14.38
N PHE A 106 5.03 0.68 13.43
CA PHE A 106 4.08 1.75 13.18
C PHE A 106 3.30 1.46 11.93
N GLU A 107 1.99 1.69 11.97
CA GLU A 107 1.21 1.87 10.76
C GLU A 107 1.22 3.35 10.39
N LEU A 108 1.44 3.63 9.12
CA LEU A 108 1.46 4.99 8.57
C LEU A 108 0.52 5.03 7.38
N GLY A 109 -0.56 5.79 7.50
CA GLY A 109 -1.43 6.14 6.39
C GLY A 109 -0.84 7.31 5.62
N VAL A 110 -0.76 7.18 4.30
CA VAL A 110 -0.30 8.26 3.41
C VAL A 110 -1.32 8.51 2.31
N GLU A 111 -1.41 9.77 1.88
CA GLU A 111 -2.08 10.17 0.65
C GLU A 111 -1.06 10.43 -0.44
N PHE A 112 -1.38 10.08 -1.68
CA PHE A 112 -0.52 10.35 -2.82
C PHE A 112 -0.68 11.81 -3.26
N LEU A 113 0.42 12.46 -3.57
CA LEU A 113 0.48 13.84 -4.06
C LEU A 113 0.42 13.93 -5.59
N VAL A 114 0.22 12.79 -6.25
CA VAL A 114 0.00 12.65 -7.69
C VAL A 114 -1.45 12.24 -7.97
N PRO A 115 -2.00 12.60 -9.14
CA PRO A 115 -3.35 12.20 -9.51
C PRO A 115 -3.45 10.67 -9.75
N PRO A 116 -4.64 10.06 -9.65
CA PRO A 116 -4.86 8.63 -9.89
C PRO A 116 -4.40 8.12 -11.26
N GLU A 117 -4.39 8.98 -12.27
CA GLU A 117 -3.99 8.67 -13.65
C GLU A 117 -2.47 8.64 -13.82
N ASP A 118 -1.70 8.97 -12.78
CA ASP A 118 -0.25 8.94 -12.82
C ASP A 118 0.26 7.53 -13.16
N PRO A 119 1.24 7.39 -14.09
CA PRO A 119 1.76 6.09 -14.49
C PRO A 119 2.31 5.25 -13.33
N ASN A 120 2.90 5.88 -12.32
CA ASN A 120 3.44 5.18 -11.14
C ASN A 120 2.31 4.64 -10.26
N ILE A 121 1.17 5.33 -10.18
CA ILE A 121 -0.02 4.79 -9.51
C ILE A 121 -0.55 3.58 -10.28
N THR A 122 -0.66 3.67 -11.60
CA THR A 122 -1.08 2.55 -12.44
C THR A 122 -0.18 1.33 -12.27
N ARG A 123 1.15 1.54 -12.30
CA ARG A 123 2.14 0.49 -12.06
C ARG A 123 2.06 -0.08 -10.64
N LEU A 124 1.86 0.77 -9.63
CA LEU A 124 1.71 0.33 -8.25
C LEU A 124 0.48 -0.59 -8.07
N HIS A 125 -0.62 -0.29 -8.76
CA HIS A 125 -1.83 -1.14 -8.80
C HIS A 125 -1.61 -2.43 -9.57
N ALA A 126 -0.74 -2.47 -10.57
CA ALA A 126 -0.42 -3.70 -11.29
C ALA A 126 0.16 -4.78 -10.36
N PHE A 127 0.94 -4.40 -9.33
CA PHE A 127 1.43 -5.39 -8.37
C PHE A 127 0.32 -6.10 -7.57
N VAL A 128 -0.85 -5.47 -7.41
CA VAL A 128 -2.01 -6.13 -6.77
C VAL A 128 -2.47 -7.31 -7.62
N ALA A 129 -2.48 -7.17 -8.94
CA ALA A 129 -2.88 -8.23 -9.87
C ALA A 129 -1.87 -9.38 -9.92
N LEU A 130 -0.60 -9.11 -9.64
CA LEU A 130 0.48 -10.10 -9.62
C LEU A 130 0.56 -10.88 -8.30
N GLN A 131 -0.09 -10.42 -7.23
CA GLN A 131 -0.14 -11.20 -5.98
C GLN A 131 -1.10 -12.38 -6.17
N PRO A 132 -0.70 -13.62 -5.79
CA PRO A 132 -1.64 -14.73 -5.77
C PRO A 132 -2.82 -14.32 -4.90
N ALA A 133 -4.01 -14.35 -5.48
CA ALA A 133 -5.23 -13.96 -4.80
C ALA A 133 -5.26 -14.63 -3.42
N PRO A 134 -5.56 -13.91 -2.33
CA PRO A 134 -5.79 -14.58 -1.06
C PRO A 134 -6.84 -15.65 -1.32
N LEU A 135 -6.54 -16.90 -0.93
CA LEU A 135 -7.48 -18.02 -1.00
C LEU A 135 -8.65 -17.71 -0.05
N GLN A 136 -9.54 -16.78 -0.43
CA GLN A 136 -10.86 -16.67 0.13
C GLN A 136 -11.63 -17.86 -0.45
N GLY A 137 -11.58 -18.97 0.29
CA GLY A 137 -12.18 -20.27 -0.02
C GLY A 137 -13.70 -20.24 -0.08
N GLY A 138 -14.26 -19.54 -1.07
CA GLY A 138 -15.70 -19.50 -1.36
C GLY A 138 -16.03 -19.57 -2.85
N TRP A 139 -15.20 -18.98 -3.72
CA TRP A 139 -15.48 -18.93 -5.16
C TRP A 139 -15.31 -20.28 -5.85
N LEU A 140 -14.30 -21.07 -5.46
CA LEU A 140 -14.08 -22.44 -5.98
C LEU A 140 -15.20 -23.41 -5.56
N LYS A 141 -15.83 -23.23 -4.39
CA LYS A 141 -17.02 -24.01 -4.01
C LYS A 141 -18.23 -23.68 -4.89
N LYS A 142 -18.37 -22.42 -5.32
CA LYS A 142 -19.48 -21.99 -6.19
C LYS A 142 -19.32 -22.51 -7.63
N LEU A 143 -18.09 -22.61 -8.13
CA LEU A 143 -17.80 -23.21 -9.45
C LEU A 143 -17.94 -24.74 -9.45
N LEU A 144 -17.54 -25.42 -8.38
CA LEU A 144 -17.73 -26.88 -8.27
C LEU A 144 -19.22 -27.27 -8.10
N GLN A 145 -20.06 -26.43 -7.50
CA GLN A 145 -21.52 -26.66 -7.42
C GLN A 145 -22.23 -26.41 -8.76
N LEU A 146 -21.70 -25.55 -9.64
CA LEU A 146 -22.20 -25.36 -11.00
C LEU A 146 -21.79 -26.49 -11.96
N GLY A 147 -20.73 -27.25 -11.64
CA GLY A 147 -20.30 -28.41 -12.43
C GLY A 147 -21.09 -29.70 -12.17
N GLN A 148 -21.79 -29.82 -11.02
CA GLN A 148 -22.56 -31.02 -10.69
C GLN A 148 -24.00 -31.01 -11.22
N THR A 149 -24.51 -29.90 -11.75
CA THR A 149 -25.86 -29.81 -12.31
C THR A 149 -25.96 -30.19 -13.79
N PHE A 150 -24.84 -30.40 -14.49
CA PHE A 150 -24.86 -30.82 -15.90
C PHE A 150 -24.76 -32.33 -16.15
N SER A 151 -24.53 -33.14 -15.10
CA SER A 151 -24.40 -34.61 -15.24
C SER A 151 -25.70 -35.39 -15.04
N GLN A 152 -26.87 -34.75 -15.20
CA GLN A 152 -28.18 -35.44 -15.25
C GLN A 152 -28.93 -35.27 -16.58
N MET A 153 -28.29 -34.71 -17.62
CA MET A 153 -28.93 -34.49 -18.92
C MET A 153 -28.26 -35.25 -20.08
N VAL A 154 -27.63 -36.40 -19.79
CA VAL A 154 -27.16 -37.37 -20.80
C VAL A 154 -27.61 -38.78 -20.42
N HIS A 155 -28.91 -38.94 -20.22
CA HIS A 155 -29.61 -40.22 -20.31
C HIS A 155 -30.99 -39.90 -20.89
N LEU A 156 -31.05 -39.88 -22.23
CA LEU A 156 -32.23 -40.14 -23.06
C LEU A 156 -31.88 -39.73 -24.50
N ARG A 157 -31.23 -40.64 -25.21
CA ARG A 157 -31.49 -40.95 -26.62
C ARG A 157 -30.74 -42.22 -27.00
#